data_AF-A0A9E3EW34-F1
#
_entry.id   AF-A0A9E3EW34-F1
#
_cell.length_a   1.000
_cell.length_b   1.000
_cell.length_c   1.000
_cell.angle_alpha   90.00
_cell.angle_beta   90.00
_cell.angle_gamma   90.00
#
_symmetry.space_group_name_H-M   'P 1'
#
loop_
_entity.id
_entity.type
_entity.pdbx_description
1 polymer ?
#
loop_
_entity_poly.entity_id
_entity_poly.type
_entity_poly.pdbx_seq_one_letter_code
_entity_poly.pdbx_strand_id
1 'polypeptide(L)'
;MNLRSLLLGKALRSDEHEAQKIGPLAGIPVLGLDALASASYGPEAALTVLLPLGMLAPRYIVPLSAVVIGLLVIVYFSYRQTIAAYPDGGGSYSVASQNLGAKPGLLAASALALDYILNVAVAISAGVGAIISAVPALQPYTLPLCLALLALLTLANLRGIRESGVLFMVPTYLFVGMLGLTVVVGVVRVFLSHGSPVPVRPPPALPTVTGT
;
A
#
# COMPACT_ATOMS: atom_id res chain seq x y z
N MET A 1 -37.05 13.59 1.79
CA MET A 1 -35.80 12.93 1.34
C MET A 1 -35.00 12.60 2.59
N ASN A 2 -34.77 11.31 2.88
CA ASN A 2 -34.17 10.91 4.17
C ASN A 2 -32.65 11.12 4.16
N LEU A 3 -32.09 11.65 5.25
CA LEU A 3 -30.63 11.81 5.42
C LEU A 3 -29.88 10.48 5.21
N ARG A 4 -30.52 9.37 5.56
CA ARG A 4 -30.07 8.00 5.29
C ARG A 4 -29.97 7.69 3.79
N SER A 5 -30.94 8.09 2.96
CA SER A 5 -30.89 7.86 1.50
C SER A 5 -29.92 8.79 0.76
N LEU A 6 -29.54 9.92 1.37
CA LEU A 6 -28.54 10.85 0.84
C LEU A 6 -27.09 10.42 1.19
N LEU A 7 -26.91 9.79 2.36
CA LEU A 7 -25.63 9.28 2.85
C LEU A 7 -25.33 7.85 2.36
N LEU A 8 -26.32 6.96 2.33
CA LEU A 8 -26.14 5.52 2.01
C LEU A 8 -26.34 5.19 0.52
N GLY A 9 -26.77 6.14 -0.31
CA GLY A 9 -27.12 5.86 -1.71
C GLY A 9 -28.36 4.96 -1.87
N LYS A 10 -28.69 4.61 -3.12
CA LYS A 10 -29.72 3.60 -3.39
C LYS A 10 -29.18 2.22 -3.02
N ALA A 11 -30.00 1.39 -2.38
CA ALA A 11 -29.66 0.00 -2.11
C ALA A 11 -29.24 -0.69 -3.41
N LEU A 12 -28.01 -1.22 -3.44
CA LEU A 12 -27.52 -2.04 -4.53
C LEU A 12 -28.43 -3.26 -4.66
N ARG A 13 -29.02 -3.45 -5.85
CA ARG A 13 -29.82 -4.63 -6.17
C ARG A 13 -28.88 -5.83 -6.21
N SER A 14 -29.19 -6.85 -5.41
CA SER A 14 -28.39 -8.08 -5.26
C SER A 14 -28.32 -8.97 -6.51
N ASP A 15 -28.93 -8.59 -7.63
CA ASP A 15 -29.23 -9.49 -8.74
C ASP A 15 -28.16 -9.51 -9.87
N GLU A 16 -27.05 -8.76 -9.74
CA GLU A 16 -25.98 -8.71 -10.77
C GLU A 16 -24.59 -9.16 -10.29
N HIS A 17 -24.48 -9.75 -9.10
CA HIS A 17 -23.19 -10.17 -8.53
C HIS A 17 -22.53 -11.39 -9.21
N GLU A 18 -23.27 -12.14 -10.02
CA GLU A 18 -22.80 -13.41 -10.60
C GLU A 18 -22.15 -13.27 -11.99
N ALA A 19 -22.31 -12.12 -12.65
CA ALA A 19 -21.93 -11.95 -14.06
C ALA A 19 -20.61 -11.19 -14.32
N GLN A 20 -20.07 -10.45 -13.34
CA GLN A 20 -18.85 -9.66 -13.56
C GLN A 20 -17.59 -10.40 -13.09
N LYS A 21 -17.19 -11.42 -13.87
CA LYS A 21 -15.80 -11.90 -13.82
C LYS A 21 -14.90 -10.75 -14.29
N ILE A 22 -14.22 -10.11 -13.36
CA ILE A 22 -13.26 -9.04 -13.65
C ILE A 22 -12.14 -9.66 -14.51
N GLY A 23 -12.02 -9.21 -15.77
CA GLY A 23 -10.97 -9.69 -16.67
C GLY A 23 -9.57 -9.39 -16.12
N PRO A 24 -8.52 -10.12 -16.53
CA PRO A 24 -7.19 -10.02 -15.92
C PRO A 24 -6.59 -8.60 -15.94
N LEU A 25 -6.88 -7.82 -16.99
CA LEU A 25 -6.43 -6.42 -17.11
C LEU A 25 -7.04 -5.47 -16.06
N ALA A 26 -8.27 -5.74 -15.64
CA ALA A 26 -8.93 -4.99 -14.57
C ALA A 26 -8.68 -5.63 -13.20
N GLY A 27 -8.47 -6.95 -13.15
CA GLY A 27 -8.23 -7.71 -11.92
C GLY A 27 -6.86 -7.42 -11.31
N ILE A 28 -5.82 -7.25 -12.13
CA ILE A 28 -4.46 -6.95 -11.64
C ILE A 28 -4.42 -5.63 -10.86
N PRO A 29 -4.94 -4.49 -11.38
CA PRO A 29 -5.03 -3.26 -10.60
C PRO A 29 -5.90 -3.44 -9.36
N VAL A 30 -7.11 -3.97 -9.50
CA VAL A 30 -8.08 -4.02 -8.40
C VAL A 30 -7.60 -4.90 -7.23
N LEU A 31 -6.93 -6.01 -7.52
CA LEU A 31 -6.44 -6.96 -6.51
C LEU A 31 -4.98 -6.70 -6.10
N GLY A 32 -4.19 -6.05 -6.96
CA GLY A 32 -2.76 -5.77 -6.72
C GLY A 32 -2.48 -4.38 -6.15
N LEU A 33 -3.50 -3.53 -6.01
CA LEU A 33 -3.38 -2.17 -5.46
C LEU A 33 -2.71 -2.14 -4.07
N ASP A 34 -2.96 -3.15 -3.24
CA ASP A 34 -2.36 -3.28 -1.91
C ASP A 34 -0.82 -3.41 -1.96
N ALA A 35 -0.33 -4.25 -2.87
CA ALA A 35 1.11 -4.41 -3.10
C ALA A 35 1.73 -3.12 -3.69
N LEU A 36 0.99 -2.43 -4.57
CA LEU A 36 1.45 -1.15 -5.14
C LEU A 36 1.52 -0.03 -4.09
N ALA A 37 0.56 0.03 -3.17
CA ALA A 37 0.58 0.95 -2.04
C ALA A 37 1.80 0.67 -1.14
N SER A 38 2.07 -0.60 -0.83
CA SER A 38 3.26 -0.99 -0.06
C SER A 38 4.58 -0.54 -0.70
N ALA A 39 4.66 -0.53 -2.03
CA ALA A 39 5.83 -0.05 -2.75
C ALA A 39 6.05 1.47 -2.62
N SER A 40 5.01 2.26 -2.34
CA SER A 40 5.14 3.72 -2.22
C SER A 40 5.68 4.17 -0.86
N TYR A 41 5.31 3.49 0.24
CA TYR A 41 5.76 3.86 1.59
C TYR A 41 6.81 2.90 2.19
N GLY A 42 6.89 1.67 1.71
CA GLY A 42 7.78 0.63 2.24
C GLY A 42 9.26 1.02 2.26
N PRO A 43 9.83 1.57 1.17
CA PRO A 43 11.23 1.99 1.14
C PRO A 43 11.56 3.06 2.18
N GLU A 44 10.67 4.06 2.36
CA GLU A 44 10.85 5.12 3.35
C GLU A 44 10.75 4.58 4.78
N ALA A 45 9.78 3.70 5.05
CA ALA A 45 9.63 3.05 6.34
C ALA A 45 10.88 2.22 6.70
N ALA A 46 11.44 1.47 5.74
CA ALA A 46 12.66 0.70 5.94
C ALA A 46 13.86 1.60 6.29
N LEU A 47 14.02 2.74 5.60
CA LEU A 47 15.08 3.71 5.90
C LEU A 47 14.89 4.37 7.27
N THR A 48 13.64 4.66 7.65
CA THR A 48 13.32 5.25 8.95
C THR A 48 13.68 4.31 10.10
N VAL A 49 13.46 3.00 9.94
CA VAL A 49 13.89 1.99 10.92
C VAL A 49 15.41 1.90 11.03
N LEU A 50 16.14 2.10 9.92
CA LEU A 50 17.60 2.06 9.90
C LEU A 50 18.25 3.37 10.37
N LEU A 51 17.48 4.43 10.61
CA LEU A 51 17.98 5.75 11.01
C LEU A 51 18.95 5.72 12.21
N PRO A 52 18.74 4.89 13.27
CA PRO A 52 19.68 4.80 14.40
C PRO A 52 21.09 4.31 14.01
N LEU A 53 21.24 3.62 12.88
CA LEU A 53 22.53 3.13 12.38
C LEU A 53 23.34 4.22 11.65
N GLY A 54 22.75 5.39 11.38
CA GLY A 54 23.40 6.52 10.74
C GLY A 54 24.11 6.16 9.45
N MET A 55 25.42 6.41 9.38
CA MET A 55 26.25 6.15 8.19
C MET A 55 26.37 4.67 7.80
N LEU A 56 26.02 3.75 8.69
CA LEU A 56 26.01 2.31 8.38
C LEU A 56 24.71 1.86 7.70
N ALA A 57 23.62 2.64 7.81
CA ALA A 57 22.31 2.30 7.24
C ALA A 57 22.34 1.92 5.74
N PRO A 58 23.05 2.65 4.85
CA PRO A 58 23.08 2.33 3.42
C PRO A 58 23.73 0.98 3.11
N ARG A 59 24.54 0.41 4.01
CA ARG A 59 25.15 -0.92 3.82
C ARG A 59 24.13 -2.05 4.05
N TYR A 60 23.14 -1.82 4.91
CA TYR A 60 22.15 -2.82 5.30
C TYR A 60 20.87 -2.78 4.45
N ILE A 61 20.58 -1.68 3.76
CA ILE A 61 19.34 -1.57 2.97
C ILE A 61 19.31 -2.59 1.82
N VAL A 62 20.42 -2.77 1.10
CA VAL A 62 20.50 -3.71 -0.03
C VAL A 62 20.29 -5.17 0.40
N PRO A 63 21.03 -5.72 1.38
CA PRO A 63 20.81 -7.10 1.82
C PRO A 63 19.42 -7.29 2.43
N LEU A 64 18.89 -6.29 3.16
CA LEU A 64 17.54 -6.38 3.71
C LEU A 64 16.47 -6.44 2.61
N SER A 65 16.58 -5.60 1.58
CA SER A 65 15.70 -5.66 0.42
C SER A 65 15.79 -7.01 -0.30
N ALA A 66 16.99 -7.59 -0.43
CA ALA A 66 17.16 -8.92 -1.03
C ALA A 66 16.45 -10.02 -0.22
N VAL A 67 16.52 -9.97 1.11
CA VAL A 67 15.79 -10.89 2.00
C VAL A 67 14.27 -10.74 1.82
N VAL A 68 13.77 -9.50 1.77
CA VAL A 68 12.34 -9.24 1.55
C VAL A 68 11.88 -9.78 0.20
N ILE A 69 12.65 -9.56 -0.88
CA ILE A 69 12.35 -10.10 -2.21
C ILE A 69 12.33 -11.63 -2.17
N GLY A 70 13.31 -12.27 -1.52
CA GLY A 70 13.33 -13.72 -1.35
C GLY A 70 12.09 -14.24 -0.62
N LEU A 71 11.66 -13.56 0.44
CA LEU A 71 10.44 -13.89 1.16
C LEU A 71 9.19 -13.73 0.29
N LEU A 72 9.10 -12.67 -0.52
CA LEU A 72 7.99 -12.49 -1.48
C LEU A 72 7.92 -13.61 -2.52
N VAL A 73 9.07 -14.13 -2.98
CA VAL A 73 9.12 -15.28 -3.89
C VAL A 73 8.57 -16.53 -3.20
N ILE A 74 8.94 -16.78 -1.94
CA ILE A 74 8.41 -17.90 -1.17
C ILE A 74 6.89 -17.77 -1.00
N VAL A 75 6.40 -16.59 -0.63
CA VAL A 75 4.97 -16.31 -0.49
C VAL A 75 4.23 -16.51 -1.81
N TYR A 76 4.81 -16.08 -2.94
CA TYR A 76 4.24 -16.29 -4.26
C TYR A 76 4.01 -17.78 -4.55
N PHE A 77 5.01 -18.64 -4.33
CA PHE A 77 4.86 -20.08 -4.52
C PHE A 77 3.87 -20.70 -3.53
N SER A 78 3.87 -20.25 -2.28
CA SER A 78 2.91 -20.70 -1.26
C SER A 78 1.46 -20.38 -1.67
N TYR A 79 1.21 -19.17 -2.18
CA TYR A 79 -0.12 -18.77 -2.66
C TYR A 79 -0.52 -19.54 -3.93
N ARG A 80 0.42 -19.79 -4.85
CA ARG A 80 0.15 -20.64 -6.03
C ARG A 80 -0.29 -22.05 -5.62
N GLN A 81 0.38 -22.65 -4.64
CA GLN A 81 0.01 -23.98 -4.11
C GLN A 81 -1.36 -23.94 -3.42
N THR A 82 -1.59 -22.92 -2.59
CA THR A 82 -2.85 -22.75 -1.86
C THR A 82 -4.04 -22.55 -2.82
N ILE A 83 -3.89 -21.70 -3.84
CA ILE A 83 -4.95 -21.48 -4.85
C ILE A 83 -5.25 -22.76 -5.63
N ALA A 84 -4.23 -23.57 -5.94
CA ALA A 84 -4.43 -24.85 -6.61
C ALA A 84 -5.13 -25.89 -5.73
N ALA A 85 -4.85 -25.89 -4.42
CA ALA A 85 -5.46 -26.79 -3.45
C ALA A 85 -6.89 -26.38 -3.05
N TYR A 86 -7.23 -25.09 -3.15
CA TYR A 86 -8.51 -24.52 -2.73
C TYR A 86 -9.17 -23.70 -3.85
N PRO A 87 -9.67 -24.35 -4.93
CA PRO A 87 -10.23 -23.67 -6.11
C PRO A 87 -11.54 -22.91 -5.83
N ASP A 88 -12.32 -23.33 -4.83
CA ASP A 88 -13.58 -22.69 -4.45
C ASP A 88 -13.42 -21.42 -3.59
N GLY A 89 -12.18 -20.96 -3.38
CA GLY A 89 -11.86 -19.74 -2.62
C GLY A 89 -11.29 -20.03 -1.24
N GLY A 90 -9.98 -20.25 -1.19
CA GLY A 90 -9.23 -20.57 0.03
C GLY A 90 -8.58 -19.36 0.72
N GLY A 91 -9.38 -18.48 1.34
CA GLY A 91 -8.83 -17.42 2.21
C GLY A 91 -8.17 -18.00 3.47
N SER A 92 -7.24 -17.26 4.10
CA SER A 92 -6.45 -17.75 5.24
C SER A 92 -7.30 -18.31 6.40
N TYR A 93 -8.51 -17.77 6.60
CA TYR A 93 -9.50 -18.32 7.55
C TYR A 93 -9.95 -19.74 7.17
N SER A 94 -10.37 -19.96 5.93
CA SER A 94 -10.89 -21.25 5.46
C SER A 94 -9.81 -22.32 5.49
N VAL A 95 -8.59 -21.99 5.05
CA VAL A 95 -7.44 -22.90 5.05
C VAL A 95 -7.05 -23.26 6.48
N ALA A 96 -6.93 -22.28 7.38
CA ALA A 96 -6.59 -22.55 8.78
C ALA A 96 -7.68 -23.36 9.50
N SER A 97 -8.96 -23.05 9.24
CA SER A 97 -10.09 -23.75 9.87
C SER A 97 -10.18 -25.22 9.46
N GLN A 98 -9.96 -25.51 8.18
CA GLN A 98 -10.06 -26.88 7.65
C GLN A 98 -8.87 -27.76 8.05
N ASN A 99 -7.66 -27.18 8.17
CA ASN A 99 -6.45 -27.97 8.48
C ASN A 99 -6.11 -28.03 9.98
N LEU A 100 -6.40 -26.97 10.73
CA LEU A 100 -5.95 -26.82 12.13
C LEU A 100 -7.12 -26.71 13.12
N GLY A 101 -8.35 -26.67 12.63
CA GLY A 101 -9.57 -26.58 13.42
C GLY A 101 -10.02 -25.14 13.72
N ALA A 102 -11.07 -25.01 14.52
CA ALA A 102 -11.79 -23.75 14.70
C ALA A 102 -10.96 -22.65 15.38
N LYS A 103 -10.17 -22.96 16.42
CA LYS A 103 -9.43 -21.94 17.19
C LYS A 103 -8.36 -21.23 16.33
N PRO A 104 -7.48 -21.94 15.60
CA PRO A 104 -6.53 -21.31 14.69
C PRO A 104 -7.21 -20.57 13.53
N GLY A 105 -8.34 -21.10 13.04
CA GLY A 105 -9.20 -20.41 12.08
C GLY A 105 -9.65 -19.03 12.59
N LEU A 106 -10.25 -18.96 13.77
CA LEU A 106 -10.68 -17.70 14.37
C LEU A 106 -9.53 -16.72 14.60
N LEU A 107 -8.35 -17.21 14.95
CA LEU A 107 -7.15 -16.38 15.06
C LEU A 107 -6.77 -15.78 13.70
N ALA A 108 -6.80 -16.59 12.63
CA ALA A 108 -6.56 -16.11 11.27
C ALA A 108 -7.59 -15.06 10.82
N ALA A 109 -8.88 -15.27 11.12
CA ALA A 109 -9.92 -14.28 10.83
C ALA A 109 -9.71 -12.97 11.60
N SER A 110 -9.34 -13.05 12.88
CA SER A 110 -9.08 -11.88 13.72
C SER A 110 -7.88 -11.10 13.22
N ALA A 111 -6.79 -11.80 12.85
CA ALA A 111 -5.61 -11.19 12.27
C ALA A 111 -5.92 -10.47 10.95
N LEU A 112 -6.71 -11.09 10.07
CA LEU A 112 -7.16 -10.47 8.81
C LEU A 112 -8.00 -9.21 9.05
N ALA A 113 -8.89 -9.21 10.04
CA ALA A 113 -9.69 -8.03 10.37
C ALA A 113 -8.81 -6.85 10.84
N LEU A 114 -7.79 -7.14 11.67
CA LEU A 114 -6.83 -6.13 12.10
C LEU A 114 -5.96 -5.64 10.94
N ASP A 115 -5.52 -6.55 10.08
CA ASP A 115 -4.74 -6.24 8.89
C ASP A 115 -5.49 -5.25 7.99
N TYR A 116 -6.77 -5.47 7.71
CA TYR A 116 -7.57 -4.53 6.93
C TYR A 116 -7.70 -3.14 7.57
N ILE A 117 -7.86 -3.06 8.89
CA ILE A 117 -7.95 -1.77 9.60
C ILE A 117 -6.61 -1.03 9.51
N LEU A 118 -5.51 -1.73 9.79
CA LEU A 118 -4.17 -1.15 9.75
C LEU A 118 -3.77 -0.74 8.33
N ASN A 119 -4.12 -1.53 7.33
CA ASN A 119 -3.82 -1.23 5.94
C ASN A 119 -4.45 0.10 5.51
N VAL A 120 -5.75 0.29 5.79
CA VAL A 120 -6.43 1.56 5.47
C VAL A 120 -5.81 2.73 6.23
N ALA A 121 -5.46 2.54 7.51
CA ALA A 121 -4.83 3.58 8.32
C ALA A 121 -3.46 3.99 7.75
N VAL A 122 -2.59 3.01 7.46
CA VAL A 122 -1.25 3.25 6.92
C VAL A 122 -1.32 3.89 5.53
N ALA A 123 -2.18 3.38 4.64
CA ALA A 123 -2.32 3.92 3.30
C ALA A 123 -2.78 5.39 3.29
N ILE A 124 -3.76 5.76 4.13
CA ILE A 124 -4.23 7.14 4.25
C ILE A 124 -3.13 8.04 4.85
N SER A 125 -2.46 7.59 5.91
CA SER A 125 -1.38 8.33 6.53
C SER A 125 -0.21 8.57 5.57
N ALA A 126 0.21 7.56 4.83
CA ALA A 126 1.26 7.68 3.81
C ALA A 126 0.82 8.60 2.65
N GLY A 127 -0.43 8.47 2.20
CA GLY A 127 -1.00 9.33 1.15
C GLY A 127 -1.04 10.81 1.55
N VAL A 128 -1.47 11.11 2.78
CA VAL A 128 -1.44 12.49 3.32
C VAL A 128 -0.01 12.98 3.51
N GLY A 129 0.90 12.11 3.94
CA GLY A 129 2.34 12.42 4.01
C GLY A 129 2.91 12.86 2.66
N ALA A 130 2.56 12.16 1.57
CA ALA A 130 2.95 12.54 0.22
C ALA A 130 2.38 13.91 -0.20
N ILE A 131 1.13 14.23 0.18
CA ILE A 131 0.52 15.55 -0.08
C ILE A 131 1.25 16.66 0.68
N ILE A 132 1.57 16.44 1.96
CA ILE A 132 2.31 17.41 2.79
C ILE A 132 3.73 17.61 2.26
N SER A 133 4.37 16.56 1.75
CA SER A 133 5.68 16.67 1.10
C SER A 133 5.66 17.62 -0.10
N ALA A 134 4.57 17.63 -0.87
CA ALA A 134 4.36 18.57 -1.97
C ALA A 134 3.97 19.98 -1.48
N VAL A 135 3.18 20.09 -0.40
CA VAL A 135 2.70 21.37 0.16
C VAL A 135 2.94 21.42 1.69
N PRO A 136 4.13 21.86 2.14
CA PRO A 136 4.51 21.82 3.55
C PRO A 136 3.61 22.63 4.50
N ALA A 137 2.91 23.65 3.98
CA ALA A 137 1.97 24.47 4.75
C ALA A 137 0.79 23.65 5.34
N LEU A 138 0.54 22.44 4.85
CA LEU A 138 -0.51 21.54 5.33
C LEU A 138 -0.11 20.72 6.56
N GLN A 139 1.16 20.77 6.99
CA GLN A 139 1.66 19.97 8.12
C GLN A 139 0.85 20.11 9.42
N PRO A 140 0.36 21.31 9.83
CA PRO A 140 -0.49 21.43 11.02
C PRO A 140 -1.85 20.72 10.89
N TYR A 141 -2.30 20.46 9.66
CA TYR A 141 -3.59 19.86 9.34
C TYR A 141 -3.50 18.37 8.99
N THR A 142 -2.39 17.70 9.33
CA THR A 142 -2.20 16.27 9.01
C THR A 142 -3.34 15.39 9.52
N LEU A 143 -3.65 15.46 10.81
CA LEU A 143 -4.72 14.67 11.43
C LEU A 143 -6.11 14.95 10.81
N PRO A 144 -6.57 16.22 10.70
CA PRO A 144 -7.88 16.48 10.10
C PRO A 144 -7.94 16.08 8.62
N LEU A 145 -6.85 16.18 7.86
CA LEU A 145 -6.79 15.69 6.48
C LEU A 145 -6.94 14.16 6.40
N CYS A 146 -6.25 13.40 7.26
CA CYS A 146 -6.40 11.95 7.33
C CYS A 146 -7.85 11.55 7.64
N LEU A 147 -8.46 12.18 8.65
CA LEU A 147 -9.85 11.89 9.04
C LEU A 147 -10.86 12.30 7.95
N ALA A 148 -10.63 13.43 7.29
CA ALA A 148 -11.49 13.89 6.19
C ALA A 148 -11.43 12.93 4.99
N LEU A 149 -10.23 12.47 4.61
CA LEU A 149 -10.06 11.48 3.55
C LEU A 149 -10.68 10.12 3.92
N LEU A 150 -10.49 9.66 5.16
CA LEU A 150 -11.13 8.43 5.65
C LEU A 150 -12.67 8.54 5.57
N ALA A 151 -13.23 9.66 6.01
CA ALA A 151 -14.67 9.91 5.94
C ALA A 151 -15.16 9.94 4.49
N LEU A 152 -14.43 10.61 3.58
CA LEU A 152 -14.75 10.66 2.16
C LEU A 152 -14.72 9.27 1.52
N LEU A 153 -13.67 8.49 1.78
CA LEU A 153 -13.56 7.11 1.28
C LEU A 153 -14.66 6.22 1.86
N THR A 154 -15.02 6.42 3.13
CA THR A 154 -16.13 5.70 3.75
C THR A 154 -17.45 6.03 3.05
N LEU A 155 -17.74 7.31 2.81
CA LEU A 155 -18.93 7.74 2.08
C LEU A 155 -18.94 7.23 0.63
N ALA A 156 -17.79 7.23 -0.03
CA ALA A 156 -17.62 6.68 -1.38
C ALA A 156 -17.92 5.17 -1.42
N ASN A 157 -17.38 4.41 -0.46
CA ASN A 157 -17.64 2.98 -0.34
C ASN A 157 -19.11 2.69 -0.02
N LEU A 158 -19.74 3.46 0.87
CA LEU A 158 -21.16 3.33 1.19
C LEU A 158 -22.07 3.68 0.00
N ARG A 159 -21.66 4.62 -0.87
CA ARG A 159 -22.41 5.00 -2.09
C ARG A 159 -22.31 4.00 -3.24
N GLY A 160 -21.50 2.94 -3.10
CA GLY A 160 -21.41 1.90 -4.13
C GLY A 160 -20.63 2.31 -5.39
N ILE A 161 -19.67 3.25 -5.28
CA ILE A 161 -18.82 3.68 -6.42
C ILE A 161 -17.95 2.53 -6.97
N ARG A 162 -17.97 1.36 -6.31
CA ARG A 162 -17.28 0.11 -6.67
C ARG A 162 -17.63 -0.42 -8.07
N GLU A 163 -18.75 -0.02 -8.67
CA GLU A 163 -19.13 -0.42 -10.04
C GLU A 163 -18.25 0.20 -11.14
N SER A 164 -17.46 1.23 -10.83
CA SER A 164 -16.58 1.87 -11.80
C SER A 164 -15.15 1.31 -11.75
N GLY A 165 -14.97 0.02 -12.05
CA GLY A 165 -13.63 -0.60 -12.17
C GLY A 165 -12.68 0.17 -13.10
N VAL A 166 -13.23 0.85 -14.11
CA VAL A 166 -12.49 1.73 -15.03
C VAL A 166 -11.89 2.96 -14.33
N LEU A 167 -12.58 3.54 -13.35
CA LEU A 167 -12.13 4.73 -12.64
C LEU A 167 -10.88 4.46 -11.79
N PHE A 168 -10.70 3.22 -11.32
CA PHE A 168 -9.53 2.80 -10.54
C PHE A 168 -8.36 2.28 -11.38
N MET A 169 -8.60 1.87 -12.63
CA MET A 169 -7.53 1.40 -13.52
C MET A 169 -6.56 2.51 -13.94
N VAL A 170 -7.11 3.67 -14.34
CA VAL A 170 -6.31 4.82 -14.82
C VAL A 170 -5.26 5.28 -13.80
N PRO A 171 -5.61 5.61 -12.53
CA PRO A 171 -4.62 6.06 -11.56
C PRO A 171 -3.59 4.97 -11.23
N THR A 172 -4.00 3.70 -11.25
CA THR A 172 -3.09 2.57 -10.95
C THR A 172 -2.01 2.42 -12.02
N TYR A 173 -2.38 2.42 -13.30
CA TYR A 173 -1.40 2.31 -14.38
C TYR A 173 -0.53 3.58 -14.51
N LEU A 174 -1.11 4.76 -14.24
CA LEU A 174 -0.34 6.00 -14.17
C LEU A 174 0.70 5.93 -13.06
N PHE A 175 0.34 5.44 -11.87
CA PHE A 175 1.27 5.24 -10.76
C PHE A 175 2.42 4.30 -11.15
N VAL A 176 2.11 3.12 -11.72
CA VAL A 176 3.13 2.16 -12.17
C VAL A 176 4.06 2.79 -13.21
N GLY A 177 3.51 3.53 -14.18
CA GLY A 177 4.29 4.22 -15.20
C GLY A 177 5.22 5.29 -14.61
N MET A 178 4.71 6.12 -13.69
CA MET A 178 5.50 7.17 -13.03
C MET A 178 6.58 6.62 -12.11
N LEU A 179 6.27 5.55 -11.37
CA LEU A 179 7.25 4.85 -10.55
C LEU A 179 8.35 4.24 -11.41
N GLY A 180 7.99 3.56 -12.50
CA GLY A 180 8.94 3.02 -13.46
C GLY A 180 9.83 4.09 -14.09
N LEU A 181 9.24 5.22 -14.51
CA LEU A 181 9.98 6.37 -15.03
C LEU A 181 10.99 6.91 -14.00
N THR A 182 10.56 7.04 -12.73
CA THR A 182 11.41 7.51 -11.63
C THR A 182 12.62 6.60 -11.43
N VAL A 183 12.41 5.28 -11.47
CA VAL A 183 13.49 4.29 -11.39
C VAL A 183 14.45 4.41 -12.57
N VAL A 184 13.94 4.47 -13.80
CA VAL A 184 14.76 4.59 -15.02
C VAL A 184 15.61 5.87 -15.00
N VAL A 185 15.01 7.02 -14.69
CA VAL A 185 15.72 8.30 -14.57
C VAL A 185 16.78 8.24 -13.47
N GLY A 186 16.46 7.64 -12.33
CA GLY A 186 17.40 7.44 -11.22
C GLY A 186 18.61 6.61 -11.65
N VAL A 187 18.39 5.47 -12.29
CA VAL A 187 19.45 4.59 -12.80
C VAL A 187 20.33 5.30 -13.83
N VAL A 188 19.72 5.97 -14.82
CA VAL A 188 20.45 6.74 -15.85
C VAL A 188 21.31 7.83 -15.21
N ARG A 189 20.77 8.57 -14.23
CA ARG A 189 21.54 9.59 -13.49
C ARG A 189 22.72 8.98 -12.73
N VAL A 190 22.56 7.83 -12.10
CA VAL A 190 23.65 7.13 -11.40
C VAL A 190 24.75 6.73 -12.38
N PHE A 191 24.39 6.20 -13.56
CA PHE A 191 25.37 5.87 -14.60
C PHE A 191 26.09 7.11 -15.15
N LEU A 192 25.37 8.18 -15.47
CA LEU A 192 25.97 9.42 -15.98
C LEU A 192 26.86 10.13 -14.94
N SER A 193 26.49 10.06 -13.66
CA SER A 193 27.27 10.64 -12.55
C SER A 193 28.39 9.73 -12.03
N HIS A 194 28.66 8.60 -12.69
CA HIS A 194 29.69 7.62 -12.27
C HIS A 194 29.54 7.18 -10.80
N GLY A 195 28.30 7.11 -10.30
CA GLY A 195 28.00 6.73 -8.92
C GLY A 195 28.13 7.85 -7.87
N SER A 196 28.35 9.10 -8.29
CA SER A 196 28.40 10.28 -7.39
C SER A 196 27.23 11.24 -7.66
N PRO A 197 26.00 10.91 -7.22
CA PRO A 197 24.86 11.80 -7.38
C PRO A 197 25.07 13.09 -6.57
N VAL A 198 25.07 14.23 -7.25
CA VAL A 198 25.15 15.55 -6.59
C VAL A 198 23.80 15.85 -5.94
N PRO A 199 23.75 16.08 -4.61
CA PRO A 199 22.49 16.39 -3.94
C PRO A 199 21.96 17.76 -4.41
N VAL A 200 20.69 17.79 -4.82
CA VAL A 200 20.01 19.03 -5.29
C VAL A 200 19.80 20.02 -4.14
N ARG A 201 19.77 19.53 -2.89
CA ARG A 201 19.84 20.35 -1.68
C ARG A 201 20.97 19.84 -0.78
N PRO A 202 21.88 20.71 -0.32
CA PRO A 202 22.89 20.29 0.65
C PRO A 202 22.19 19.79 1.93
N PRO A 203 22.73 18.73 2.57
CA PRO A 203 22.20 18.26 3.85
C PRO A 203 22.24 19.39 4.88
N PRO A 204 21.29 19.44 5.84
CA PRO A 204 21.33 20.39 6.93
C PRO A 204 22.69 20.32 7.63
N ALA A 205 23.29 21.47 7.92
CA ALA A 205 24.54 21.51 8.67
C ALA A 205 24.34 20.81 10.01
N LEU A 206 25.24 19.86 10.32
CA LEU A 206 25.22 19.19 11.62
C LEU A 206 25.36 20.27 12.71
N PRO A 207 24.57 20.21 13.79
CA PRO A 207 24.75 21.12 14.91
C PRO A 207 26.19 20.98 15.41
N THR A 208 26.89 22.10 15.47
CA THR A 208 28.25 22.15 16.02
C THR A 208 28.16 21.67 17.46
N VAL A 209 28.81 20.54 17.77
CA VAL A 209 28.96 20.10 19.15
C VAL A 209 29.87 21.13 19.84
N THR A 210 29.26 22.11 20.50
CA THR A 210 29.97 22.96 21.47
C THR A 210 30.40 22.06 22.61
N GLY A 211 31.68 21.69 22.62
CA GLY A 211 32.27 20.95 23.72
C GLY A 211 32.23 21.79 24.99
N THR A 212 31.61 21.23 26.04
CA THR A 212 31.88 21.53 27.45
C THR A 212 31.89 20.21 28.19
#